data_AF-A0A662P928-F1
#
_entry.id   AF-A0A662P928-F1
#
_cell.length_a   1.000
_cell.length_b   1.000
_cell.length_c   1.000
_cell.angle_alpha   90.00
_cell.angle_beta   90.00
_cell.angle_gamma   90.00
#
_symmetry.space_group_name_H-M   'P 1'
#
loop_
_entity.id
_entity.type
_entity.pdbx_description
1 polymer ?
#
loop_
_entity_poly.entity_id
_entity_poly.type
_entity_poly.pdbx_seq_one_letter_code
_entity_poly.pdbx_strand_id
1 'polypeptide(L)'
;DLIATHPPYATIIPYSRKKEVEGDLSKVYKLEEYLEGMHQVAKESYRVLKPGKYCAILIGDTRKCRHYVPIAFRVMMEFLKAGFILKEDVIKMQWNMKTTRQKWSGLVETSDAYWGEKPEGKKYWTDFLLILHEHLFIFRKPKPDEDTSKYKYSMKWT
;
A
#
# COMPACT_ATOMS: atom_id res chain seq x y z
N ASP A 1 -17.55 1.73 -14.44
CA ASP A 1 -16.66 1.54 -15.62
C ASP A 1 -15.18 1.62 -15.31
N LEU A 2 -14.79 2.35 -14.26
CA LEU A 2 -13.45 2.40 -13.68
C LEU A 2 -13.64 2.50 -12.16
N ILE A 3 -12.77 1.88 -11.39
CA ILE A 3 -12.60 2.18 -9.97
C ILE A 3 -11.21 2.80 -9.82
N ALA A 4 -11.11 3.93 -9.14
CA ALA A 4 -9.85 4.54 -8.77
C ALA A 4 -9.97 4.97 -7.31
N THR A 5 -9.11 4.45 -6.44
CA THR A 5 -9.21 4.68 -5.01
C THR A 5 -7.84 4.87 -4.37
N HIS A 6 -7.85 5.64 -3.28
CA HIS A 6 -6.73 5.85 -2.38
C HIS A 6 -7.23 5.48 -0.98
N PRO A 7 -7.18 4.19 -0.61
CA PRO A 7 -7.74 3.72 0.65
C PRO A 7 -6.99 4.37 1.83
N PRO A 8 -7.65 4.50 3.00
CA PRO A 8 -6.98 5.01 4.18
C PRO A 8 -5.74 4.16 4.47
N TYR A 9 -4.60 4.80 4.70
CA TYR A 9 -3.40 4.09 5.12
C TYR A 9 -3.65 3.48 6.50
N ALA A 10 -3.24 2.22 6.68
CA ALA A 10 -3.25 1.58 7.98
C ALA A 10 -2.58 2.50 9.01
N THR A 11 -3.27 2.84 10.10
CA THR A 11 -2.74 3.60 11.26
C THR A 11 -2.27 5.05 11.05
N ILE A 12 -2.38 5.68 9.87
CA ILE A 12 -1.75 7.02 9.65
C ILE A 12 -2.68 8.19 10.03
N ILE A 13 -3.97 8.15 9.66
CA ILE A 13 -4.91 9.25 9.95
C ILE A 13 -6.29 8.66 10.27
N PRO A 14 -6.81 8.79 11.51
CA PRO A 14 -8.19 8.43 11.80
C PRO A 14 -9.12 9.48 11.20
N TYR A 15 -10.01 9.07 10.29
CA TYR A 15 -10.97 9.99 9.68
C TYR A 15 -12.21 10.22 10.55
N SER A 16 -12.56 9.26 11.43
CA SER A 16 -13.69 9.38 12.34
C SER A 16 -13.27 9.88 13.75
N ARG A 17 -13.42 11.18 14.02
CA ARG A 17 -12.99 11.79 15.31
C ARG A 17 -13.96 11.59 16.49
N LYS A 18 -15.24 11.28 16.25
CA LYS A 18 -16.29 11.38 17.31
C LYS A 18 -17.22 10.17 17.45
N LYS A 19 -17.30 9.27 16.48
CA LYS A 19 -18.15 8.08 16.52
C LYS A 19 -17.36 6.90 15.98
N GLU A 20 -17.40 5.78 16.66
CA GLU A 20 -16.93 4.52 16.08
C GLU A 20 -17.90 4.17 14.95
N VAL A 21 -17.34 4.05 13.75
CA VAL A 21 -18.06 3.56 12.57
C VAL A 21 -17.57 2.15 12.36
N GLU A 22 -18.48 1.19 12.40
CA GLU A 22 -18.18 -0.21 12.13
C GLU A 22 -17.57 -0.35 10.72
N GLY A 23 -16.45 -1.06 10.61
CA GLY A 23 -15.72 -1.22 9.35
C GLY A 23 -14.79 -0.06 8.96
N ASP A 24 -14.55 0.92 9.85
CA ASP A 24 -13.61 2.02 9.58
C ASP A 24 -12.14 1.54 9.56
N LEU A 25 -11.64 1.31 8.35
CA LEU A 25 -10.25 0.90 8.09
C LEU A 25 -9.20 1.90 8.59
N SER A 26 -9.56 3.16 8.81
CA SER A 26 -8.63 4.20 9.28
C SER A 26 -8.27 4.09 10.77
N LYS A 27 -9.06 3.32 11.53
CA LYS A 27 -8.86 3.05 12.96
C LYS A 27 -8.25 1.68 13.24
N VAL A 28 -7.92 0.93 12.21
CA VAL A 28 -7.38 -0.41 12.38
C VAL A 28 -5.90 -0.33 12.74
N TYR A 29 -5.54 -0.89 13.90
CA TYR A 29 -4.17 -0.86 14.44
C TYR A 29 -3.33 -2.08 14.08
N LYS A 30 -3.99 -3.20 13.73
CA LYS A 30 -3.31 -4.44 13.30
C LYS A 30 -3.35 -4.55 11.79
N LEU A 31 -2.21 -4.91 11.20
CA LEU A 31 -2.10 -5.03 9.75
C LEU A 31 -3.04 -6.13 9.23
N GLU A 32 -3.23 -7.20 9.99
CA GLU A 32 -4.08 -8.34 9.64
C GLU A 32 -5.55 -7.93 9.50
N GLU A 33 -6.06 -7.17 10.45
CA GLU A 33 -7.42 -6.62 10.43
C GLU A 33 -7.61 -5.65 9.24
N TYR A 34 -6.58 -4.88 8.91
CA TYR A 34 -6.61 -3.96 7.77
C TYR A 34 -6.67 -4.75 6.45
N LEU A 35 -5.88 -5.81 6.33
CA LEU A 35 -5.88 -6.67 5.15
C LEU A 35 -7.21 -7.40 4.97
N GLU A 36 -7.84 -7.86 6.06
CA GLU A 36 -9.19 -8.43 5.99
C GLU A 36 -10.20 -7.42 5.44
N GLY A 37 -10.20 -6.19 5.94
CA GLY A 37 -11.07 -5.14 5.41
C GLY A 37 -10.75 -4.79 3.95
N MET A 38 -9.47 -4.75 3.57
CA MET A 38 -9.07 -4.56 2.17
C MET A 38 -9.49 -5.73 1.28
N HIS A 39 -9.53 -6.95 1.80
CA HIS A 39 -10.07 -8.10 1.08
C HIS A 39 -11.58 -7.94 0.83
N GLN A 40 -12.35 -7.46 1.82
CA GLN A 40 -13.77 -7.15 1.62
C GLN A 40 -13.96 -6.04 0.57
N VAL A 41 -13.15 -4.98 0.62
CA VAL A 41 -13.13 -3.91 -0.41
C VAL A 41 -12.81 -4.49 -1.79
N ALA A 42 -11.85 -5.41 -1.89
CA ALA A 42 -11.50 -6.06 -3.14
C ALA A 42 -12.66 -6.88 -3.71
N LYS A 43 -13.34 -7.67 -2.88
CA LYS A 43 -14.52 -8.47 -3.28
C LYS A 43 -15.65 -7.59 -3.79
N GLU A 44 -15.97 -6.52 -3.08
CA GLU A 44 -17.02 -5.58 -3.50
C GLU A 44 -16.64 -4.83 -4.77
N SER A 45 -15.38 -4.40 -4.87
CA SER A 45 -14.84 -3.78 -6.10
C SER A 45 -14.96 -4.74 -7.28
N TYR A 46 -14.63 -6.01 -7.09
CA TYR A 46 -14.76 -7.04 -8.12
C TYR A 46 -16.23 -7.25 -8.52
N ARG A 47 -17.14 -7.30 -7.53
CA ARG A 47 -18.59 -7.49 -7.77
C ARG A 47 -19.18 -6.39 -8.64
N VAL A 48 -18.91 -5.12 -8.32
CA VAL A 48 -19.52 -3.96 -9.01
C VAL A 48 -18.82 -3.58 -10.32
N LEU A 49 -17.54 -3.94 -10.48
CA LEU A 49 -16.81 -3.61 -11.70
C LEU A 49 -17.34 -4.45 -12.88
N LYS A 50 -17.60 -3.78 -14.00
CA LYS A 50 -18.01 -4.46 -15.24
C LYS A 50 -16.86 -5.36 -15.76
N PRO A 51 -17.15 -6.52 -16.35
CA PRO A 51 -16.10 -7.38 -16.93
C PRO A 51 -15.26 -6.64 -17.99
N GLY A 52 -13.96 -6.93 -18.03
CA GLY A 52 -13.01 -6.28 -18.93
C GLY A 52 -12.63 -4.84 -18.56
N LYS A 53 -13.08 -4.32 -17.41
CA LYS A 53 -12.73 -2.99 -16.90
C LYS A 53 -11.66 -3.05 -15.82
N TYR A 54 -11.23 -1.86 -15.37
CA TYR A 54 -10.06 -1.68 -14.52
C TYR A 54 -10.41 -1.13 -13.13
N CYS A 55 -9.63 -1.56 -12.14
CA CYS A 55 -9.62 -1.04 -10.77
C CYS A 55 -8.19 -0.59 -10.45
N ALA A 56 -8.01 0.66 -10.02
CA ALA A 56 -6.73 1.23 -9.68
C ALA A 56 -6.67 1.62 -8.20
N ILE A 57 -5.57 1.28 -7.54
CA ILE A 57 -5.37 1.54 -6.11
C ILE A 57 -4.01 2.17 -5.93
N LEU A 58 -3.99 3.39 -5.40
CA LEU A 58 -2.78 4.02 -4.92
C LEU A 58 -2.55 3.59 -3.47
N ILE A 59 -1.38 3.06 -3.14
CA ILE A 59 -1.05 2.67 -1.78
C ILE A 59 0.45 2.81 -1.52
N GLY A 60 0.78 3.28 -0.32
CA GLY A 60 2.16 3.44 0.12
C GLY A 60 2.53 2.41 1.19
N ASP A 61 3.83 2.17 1.28
CA ASP A 61 4.42 1.34 2.33
C ASP A 61 4.81 2.17 3.55
N THR A 62 5.08 1.48 4.65
CA THR A 62 5.49 2.13 5.89
C THR A 62 6.74 1.48 6.47
N ARG A 63 7.25 2.03 7.57
CA ARG A 63 8.33 1.43 8.35
C ARG A 63 7.91 1.26 9.79
N LYS A 64 8.29 0.12 10.37
CA LYS A 64 8.12 -0.18 11.80
C LYS A 64 9.41 -0.80 12.31
N CYS A 65 9.89 -0.34 13.48
CA CYS A 65 11.14 -0.83 14.08
C CYS A 65 12.33 -0.83 13.10
N ARG A 66 12.53 0.25 12.34
CA ARG A 66 13.58 0.42 11.30
C ARG A 66 13.48 -0.54 10.10
N HIS A 67 12.46 -1.39 10.04
CA HIS A 67 12.25 -2.33 8.95
C HIS A 67 11.15 -1.84 8.01
N TYR A 68 11.29 -2.17 6.73
CA TYR A 68 10.29 -1.90 5.72
C TYR A 68 9.08 -2.82 5.93
N VAL A 69 7.87 -2.27 5.87
CA VAL A 69 6.62 -3.01 5.98
C VAL A 69 5.90 -2.90 4.63
N PRO A 70 5.88 -3.99 3.83
CA PRO A 70 5.34 -3.98 2.47
C PRO A 70 3.80 -4.09 2.47
N ILE A 71 3.11 -3.05 2.94
CA ILE A 71 1.65 -2.97 2.96
C ILE A 71 1.09 -3.01 1.53
N ALA A 72 1.71 -2.30 0.60
CA ALA A 72 1.28 -2.19 -0.79
C ALA A 72 1.13 -3.57 -1.42
N PHE A 73 2.17 -4.40 -1.33
CA PHE A 73 2.18 -5.75 -1.88
C PHE A 73 1.19 -6.69 -1.16
N ARG A 74 0.99 -6.53 0.16
CA ARG A 74 -0.01 -7.32 0.88
C ARG A 74 -1.42 -6.99 0.43
N VAL A 75 -1.73 -5.70 0.23
CA VAL A 75 -3.02 -5.27 -0.35
C VAL A 75 -3.17 -5.74 -1.79
N MET A 76 -2.12 -5.65 -2.60
CA MET A 76 -2.12 -6.20 -3.96
C MET A 76 -2.52 -7.68 -3.96
N MET A 77 -1.96 -8.47 -3.04
CA MET A 77 -2.32 -9.88 -2.89
C MET A 77 -3.79 -10.09 -2.52
N GLU A 78 -4.40 -9.23 -1.71
CA GLU A 78 -5.85 -9.31 -1.42
C GLU A 78 -6.72 -9.08 -2.65
N PHE A 79 -6.30 -8.20 -3.56
CA PHE A 79 -6.97 -7.98 -4.84
C PHE A 79 -6.81 -9.17 -5.79
N LEU A 80 -5.61 -9.75 -5.86
CA LEU A 80 -5.38 -10.97 -6.64
C LEU A 80 -6.21 -12.14 -6.09
N LYS A 81 -6.34 -12.28 -4.76
CA LYS A 81 -7.21 -13.28 -4.13
C LYS A 81 -8.68 -13.11 -4.48
N ALA A 82 -9.15 -11.87 -4.70
CA ALA A 82 -10.52 -11.59 -5.10
C ALA A 82 -10.82 -11.94 -6.59
N GLY A 83 -9.80 -12.32 -7.38
CA GLY A 83 -9.96 -12.73 -8.78
C GLY A 83 -9.52 -11.68 -9.80
N PHE A 84 -8.94 -10.56 -9.36
CA PHE A 84 -8.33 -9.60 -10.27
C PHE A 84 -7.04 -10.14 -10.90
N ILE A 85 -6.70 -9.59 -12.06
CA ILE A 85 -5.41 -9.79 -12.73
C ILE A 85 -4.63 -8.48 -12.61
N LEU A 86 -3.40 -8.54 -12.10
CA LEU A 86 -2.51 -7.38 -12.09
C LEU A 86 -2.13 -7.03 -13.53
N LYS A 87 -2.41 -5.79 -13.93
CA LYS A 87 -2.11 -5.30 -15.28
C LYS A 87 -0.85 -4.45 -15.28
N GLU A 88 -0.70 -3.53 -14.33
CA GLU A 88 0.48 -2.67 -14.19
C GLU A 88 0.75 -2.35 -12.71
N ASP A 89 2.02 -2.09 -12.39
CA ASP A 89 2.45 -1.40 -11.17
C ASP A 89 3.14 -0.09 -11.56
N VAL A 90 2.49 1.04 -11.27
CA VAL A 90 3.01 2.37 -11.60
C VAL A 90 3.60 3.00 -10.34
N ILE A 91 4.90 3.34 -10.40
CA ILE A 91 5.60 3.98 -9.29
C ILE A 91 5.36 5.49 -9.31
N LYS A 92 4.61 5.98 -8.32
CA LYS A 92 4.42 7.41 -8.08
C LYS A 92 5.54 7.91 -7.18
N MET A 93 6.52 8.60 -7.75
CA MET A 93 7.54 9.30 -6.99
C MET A 93 6.93 10.52 -6.26
N GLN A 94 7.19 10.65 -4.96
CA GLN A 94 6.75 11.80 -4.18
C GLN A 94 7.77 12.93 -4.26
N TRP A 95 7.40 14.01 -4.95
CA TRP A 95 8.18 15.25 -5.01
C TRP A 95 7.67 16.23 -3.94
N ASN A 96 8.59 16.84 -3.17
CA ASN A 96 8.28 17.87 -2.17
C ASN A 96 7.52 17.44 -0.90
N MET A 97 7.87 16.29 -0.30
CA MET A 97 7.42 15.93 1.06
C MET A 97 8.03 16.88 2.10
N LYS A 98 7.50 18.10 2.26
CA LYS A 98 8.03 19.11 3.20
C LYS A 98 8.14 18.57 4.63
N THR A 99 7.16 17.77 5.07
CA THR A 99 7.09 17.22 6.44
C THR A 99 8.07 16.07 6.69
N THR A 100 8.25 15.16 5.72
CA THR A 100 9.21 14.05 5.84
C THR A 100 10.63 14.54 5.64
N ARG A 101 10.85 15.50 4.74
CA ARG A 101 12.14 16.17 4.57
C ARG A 101 12.49 16.94 5.85
N GLN A 102 11.61 17.76 6.41
CA GLN A 102 11.95 18.52 7.63
C GLN A 102 12.16 17.66 8.89
N LYS A 103 11.45 16.54 9.05
CA LYS A 103 11.61 15.65 10.21
C LYS A 103 12.75 14.63 10.04
N TRP A 104 13.03 14.20 8.82
CA TRP A 104 13.96 13.10 8.54
C TRP A 104 15.18 13.49 7.71
N SER A 105 15.23 14.64 7.01
CA SER A 105 16.44 15.02 6.26
C SER A 105 17.63 15.25 7.19
N GLY A 106 17.40 15.90 8.33
CA GLY A 106 18.42 16.05 9.38
C GLY A 106 18.77 14.76 10.11
N LEU A 107 18.08 13.64 9.81
CA LEU A 107 18.36 12.29 10.30
C LEU A 107 19.10 11.46 9.24
N VAL A 108 18.70 11.59 7.97
CA VAL A 108 19.29 10.89 6.83
C VAL A 108 20.68 11.43 6.51
N GLU A 109 20.91 12.74 6.67
CA GLU A 109 22.24 13.36 6.56
C GLU A 109 23.19 12.92 7.69
N THR A 110 22.69 12.30 8.77
CA THR A 110 23.53 11.90 9.92
C THR A 110 24.14 10.51 9.78
N SER A 111 23.77 9.76 8.76
CA SER A 111 24.25 8.40 8.48
C SER A 111 25.23 8.44 7.31
N ASP A 112 26.52 8.36 7.61
CA ASP A 112 27.55 8.08 6.60
C ASP A 112 27.54 6.60 6.17
N ALA A 113 26.74 5.77 6.85
CA ALA A 113 26.59 4.34 6.60
C ALA A 113 25.15 3.86 6.85
N TYR A 114 24.61 3.08 5.91
CA TYR A 114 23.33 2.38 6.07
C TYR A 114 23.49 1.10 6.90
N TRP A 115 22.43 0.69 7.59
CA TRP A 115 22.33 -0.54 8.40
C TRP A 115 23.29 -0.64 9.58
N GLY A 116 23.80 0.51 10.04
CA GLY A 116 24.75 0.61 11.13
C GLY A 116 24.13 0.63 12.52
N GLU A 117 25.00 0.75 13.52
CA GLU A 117 24.60 1.14 14.85
C GLU A 117 24.43 2.66 14.95
N LYS A 118 23.71 3.08 15.99
CA LYS A 118 23.53 4.49 16.28
C LYS A 118 24.90 5.10 16.62
N PRO A 119 25.34 6.17 15.94
CA PRO A 119 26.62 6.80 16.26
C PRO A 119 26.61 7.39 17.68
N GLU A 120 27.74 7.29 18.37
CA GLU A 120 27.92 7.85 19.70
C GLU A 120 27.66 9.37 19.72
N GLY A 121 27.00 9.86 20.78
CA GLY A 121 26.69 11.27 20.93
C GLY A 121 25.56 11.81 20.03
N LYS A 122 25.08 11.07 19.02
CA LYS A 122 23.93 11.54 18.21
C LYS A 122 22.62 11.30 18.95
N LYS A 123 21.80 12.33 19.09
CA LYS A 123 20.45 12.20 19.69
C LYS A 123 19.47 11.53 18.72
N TYR A 124 19.58 11.88 17.46
CA TYR A 124 18.70 11.51 16.35
C TYR A 124 19.57 10.92 15.23
N TRP A 125 19.24 9.73 14.72
CA TRP A 125 19.89 9.11 13.56
C TRP A 125 18.93 8.17 12.81
N THR A 126 19.17 7.99 11.50
CA THR A 126 18.58 6.92 10.68
C THR A 126 19.65 6.26 9.85
N ASP A 127 19.57 4.94 9.68
CA ASP A 127 20.49 4.12 8.89
C ASP A 127 19.81 3.44 7.70
N PHE A 128 18.63 3.92 7.32
CA PHE A 128 17.81 3.31 6.28
C PHE A 128 17.39 4.35 5.25
N LEU A 129 17.09 3.88 4.05
CA LEU A 129 16.61 4.72 2.96
C LEU A 129 15.18 5.22 3.21
N LEU A 130 14.86 6.45 2.83
CA LEU A 130 13.49 6.96 2.91
C LEU A 130 12.59 6.28 1.87
N ILE A 131 11.32 6.09 2.22
CA ILE A 131 10.29 5.69 1.26
C ILE A 131 9.80 6.96 0.58
N LEU A 132 10.15 7.13 -0.70
CA LEU A 132 9.83 8.32 -1.50
C LEU A 132 8.90 7.97 -2.67
N HIS A 133 8.19 6.85 -2.57
CA HIS A 133 7.29 6.38 -3.61
C HIS A 133 6.02 5.75 -3.03
N GLU A 134 5.02 5.64 -3.89
CA GLU A 134 3.82 4.85 -3.69
C GLU A 134 3.57 3.99 -4.93
N HIS A 135 2.88 2.88 -4.73
CA HIS A 135 2.46 1.99 -5.79
C HIS A 135 1.05 2.35 -6.23
N LEU A 136 0.86 2.60 -7.53
CA LEU A 136 -0.45 2.63 -8.16
C LEU A 136 -0.63 1.32 -8.92
N PHE A 137 -1.24 0.34 -8.25
CA PHE A 137 -1.58 -0.92 -8.88
C PHE A 137 -2.79 -0.76 -9.77
N ILE A 138 -2.70 -1.24 -11.00
CA ILE A 138 -3.82 -1.30 -11.95
C ILE A 138 -4.19 -2.76 -12.11
N PHE A 139 -5.42 -3.09 -11.71
CA PHE A 139 -6.02 -4.40 -11.83
C PHE A 139 -7.05 -4.43 -12.94
N ARG A 140 -7.23 -5.60 -13.55
CA ARG A 140 -8.26 -5.86 -14.55
C ARG A 140 -9.17 -6.99 -14.08
N LYS A 141 -10.49 -6.82 -14.28
CA LYS A 141 -11.45 -7.91 -14.15
C LYS A 141 -11.55 -8.65 -15.49
N PRO A 142 -11.34 -9.98 -15.53
CA PRO A 142 -11.47 -10.75 -16.77
C PRO A 142 -12.91 -10.73 -17.31
N LYS A 143 -13.09 -11.03 -18.60
CA LYS A 143 -14.42 -11.32 -19.14
C LYS A 143 -14.87 -12.73 -18.68
N PRO A 144 -16.19 -13.03 -18.64
CA PRO A 144 -16.69 -14.32 -18.14
C PRO A 144 -16.05 -15.54 -18.82
N ASP A 145 -15.84 -15.48 -20.14
CA ASP A 145 -15.32 -16.60 -20.94
C ASP A 145 -13.89 -16.38 -21.44
N GLU A 146 -13.12 -15.53 -20.75
CA GLU A 146 -11.74 -15.24 -21.13
C GLU A 146 -10.78 -16.34 -20.65
N ASP A 147 -9.98 -16.88 -21.57
CA ASP A 147 -8.83 -17.70 -21.19
C ASP A 147 -7.76 -16.84 -20.49
N THR A 148 -7.63 -17.05 -19.18
CA THR A 148 -6.69 -16.33 -18.32
C THR A 148 -5.40 -17.10 -18.05
N SER A 149 -5.23 -18.30 -18.62
CA SER A 149 -4.07 -19.17 -18.37
C SER A 149 -2.73 -18.50 -18.67
N LYS A 150 -2.68 -17.69 -19.74
CA LYS A 150 -1.50 -16.89 -20.12
C LYS A 150 -1.12 -15.80 -19.12
N TYR A 151 -2.01 -15.44 -18.20
CA TYR A 151 -1.77 -14.43 -17.16
C TYR A 151 -1.50 -15.04 -15.78
N LYS A 152 -1.22 -16.35 -15.68
CA LYS A 152 -1.02 -17.05 -14.39
C LYS A 152 0.00 -16.38 -13.45
N TYR A 153 1.04 -15.73 -14.00
CA TYR A 153 2.07 -15.01 -13.23
C TYR A 153 1.67 -13.56 -12.87
N SER A 154 0.48 -13.13 -13.24
CA SER A 154 -0.10 -11.83 -12.87
C SER A 154 -1.37 -12.00 -12.03
N MET A 155 -1.65 -13.23 -11.61
CA MET A 155 -2.79 -13.63 -10.80
C MET A 155 -2.31 -14.17 -9.46
N LYS A 156 -3.24 -14.57 -8.59
CA LYS A 156 -2.89 -15.25 -7.34
C LYS A 156 -2.09 -16.52 -7.64
N TRP A 157 -0.83 -16.53 -7.21
CA TRP A 157 0.04 -17.69 -7.16
C TRP A 157 -0.40 -18.62 -6.02
N THR A 158 -0.34 -19.93 -6.27
CA THR A 158 -0.52 -21.01 -5.31
C THR A 158 0.72 -21.88 -5.31
#